data_AF-A0A2V7IV24-F1
#
_entry.id   AF-A0A2V7IV24-F1
#
_cell.length_a   1.000
_cell.length_b   1.000
_cell.length_c   1.000
_cell.angle_alpha   90.00
_cell.angle_beta   90.00
_cell.angle_gamma   90.00
#
_symmetry.space_group_name_H-M   'P 1'
#
loop_
_entity.id
_entity.type
_entity.pdbx_description
1 polymer ?
#
loop_
_entity_poly.entity_id
_entity_poly.type
_entity_poly.pdbx_seq_one_letter_code
_entity_poly.pdbx_strand_id
1 'polypeptide(L)'
;MGYSDHRITSEIWYRLLNCGFRLPAGAGTDAFPNFASLRGPPGLVRVFVKTGAALDHARWLAAIKAGRTFVSNAPLLEFTLGGRDIGDEIRLPPGPHRLAARVGLASNVPVDHLEIIGNGAVVATIPLSGDRTRARDTVLIPVARSGWYVLRAYSDRAELPVLDLYPFASTSPIYVQVGDQLVRSATDAALFARWIARLEAAARAATAWNTGEEREEVLRRFGEARSIFEARAR
;
A
#
# COMPACT_ATOMS: atom_id res chain seq x y z
N MET A 1 -4.72 -2.46 -4.20
CA MET A 1 -6.20 -2.41 -4.28
C MET A 1 -6.63 -3.23 -5.49
N GLY A 2 -7.67 -4.04 -5.39
CA GLY A 2 -8.09 -4.91 -6.50
C GLY A 2 -9.30 -5.75 -6.13
N TYR A 3 -9.40 -6.96 -6.69
CA TYR A 3 -10.55 -7.84 -6.45
C TYR A 3 -10.66 -8.36 -5.00
N SER A 4 -9.59 -8.34 -4.21
CA SER A 4 -9.61 -8.79 -2.81
C SER A 4 -10.20 -7.73 -1.87
N ASP A 5 -10.40 -8.07 -0.59
CA ASP A 5 -10.71 -7.06 0.43
C ASP A 5 -9.53 -6.06 0.59
N HIS A 6 -9.84 -4.76 0.52
CA HIS A 6 -8.82 -3.72 0.45
C HIS A 6 -8.05 -3.54 1.76
N ARG A 7 -8.71 -3.71 2.91
CA ARG A 7 -8.08 -3.61 4.24
C ARG A 7 -7.16 -4.79 4.51
N ILE A 8 -7.64 -6.01 4.28
CA ILE A 8 -6.82 -7.23 4.44
C ILE A 8 -5.60 -7.18 3.51
N THR A 9 -5.81 -6.79 2.24
CA THR A 9 -4.70 -6.65 1.28
C THR A 9 -3.68 -5.60 1.72
N SER A 10 -4.17 -4.48 2.29
CA SER A 10 -3.28 -3.43 2.82
C SER A 10 -2.45 -3.93 4.01
N GLU A 11 -3.02 -4.75 4.89
CA GLU A 11 -2.27 -5.34 6.01
C GLU A 11 -1.13 -6.25 5.52
N ILE A 12 -1.35 -7.07 4.50
CA ILE A 12 -0.28 -7.87 3.89
C ILE A 12 0.78 -6.96 3.25
N TRP A 13 0.37 -5.91 2.54
CA TRP A 13 1.28 -4.93 1.97
C TRP A 13 2.13 -4.23 3.04
N TYR A 14 1.53 -3.84 4.17
CA TYR A 14 2.23 -3.22 5.30
C TYR A 14 3.30 -4.13 5.89
N ARG A 15 3.05 -5.45 5.95
CA ARG A 15 4.06 -6.42 6.39
C ARG A 15 5.24 -6.52 5.42
N LEU A 16 5.00 -6.40 4.10
CA LEU A 16 6.08 -6.31 3.12
C LEU A 16 6.90 -5.02 3.33
N LEU A 17 6.24 -3.89 3.55
CA LEU A 17 6.92 -2.62 3.83
C LEU A 17 7.73 -2.70 5.14
N ASN A 18 7.22 -3.37 6.18
CA ASN A 18 7.93 -3.63 7.44
C ASN A 18 9.18 -4.51 7.26
N CYS A 19 9.21 -5.33 6.20
CA CYS A 19 10.42 -6.07 5.84
C CYS A 19 11.45 -5.18 5.12
N GLY A 20 11.17 -3.89 4.88
CA GLY A 20 12.06 -2.96 4.21
C GLY A 20 11.98 -3.01 2.68
N PHE A 21 10.90 -3.56 2.12
CA PHE A 21 10.63 -3.43 0.69
C PHE A 21 10.01 -2.06 0.40
N ARG A 22 10.38 -1.47 -0.74
CA ARG A 22 9.80 -0.21 -1.20
C ARG A 22 8.81 -0.52 -2.31
N LEU A 23 7.53 -0.63 -1.93
CA LEU A 23 6.46 -1.06 -2.83
C LEU A 23 5.43 0.06 -2.95
N PRO A 24 5.34 0.73 -4.11
CA PRO A 24 4.28 1.69 -4.41
C PRO A 24 2.89 1.08 -4.27
N ALA A 25 1.92 1.93 -3.90
CA ALA A 25 0.51 1.58 -3.97
C ALA A 25 0.08 1.41 -5.44
N GLY A 26 -0.48 0.24 -5.74
CA GLY A 26 -1.01 -0.12 -7.06
C GLY A 26 -2.46 -0.57 -7.00
N ALA A 27 -3.18 -0.37 -8.10
CA ALA A 27 -4.57 -0.76 -8.24
C ALA A 27 -4.89 -1.24 -9.66
N GLY A 28 -5.82 -2.18 -9.74
CA GLY A 28 -6.46 -2.59 -10.99
C GLY A 28 -7.78 -3.29 -10.68
N THR A 29 -8.83 -2.99 -11.44
CA THR A 29 -10.16 -3.58 -11.22
C THR A 29 -10.17 -5.08 -11.41
N ASP A 30 -9.21 -5.62 -12.18
CA ASP A 30 -9.24 -7.02 -12.62
C ASP A 30 -10.58 -7.31 -13.30
N ALA A 31 -10.93 -6.47 -14.27
CA ALA A 31 -12.27 -6.41 -14.83
C ALA A 31 -12.55 -7.60 -15.75
N PHE A 32 -13.71 -8.22 -15.55
CA PHE A 32 -14.27 -9.26 -16.42
C PHE A 32 -15.42 -8.66 -17.25
N PRO A 33 -15.14 -7.90 -18.33
CA PRO A 33 -16.14 -7.10 -19.03
C PRO A 33 -17.22 -7.91 -19.77
N ASN A 34 -17.00 -9.21 -19.93
CA ASN A 34 -17.87 -10.16 -20.61
C ASN A 34 -18.89 -10.86 -19.68
N PHE A 35 -18.84 -10.61 -18.37
CA PHE A 35 -19.81 -11.12 -17.40
C PHE A 35 -20.36 -9.98 -16.54
N ALA A 36 -21.53 -10.20 -15.91
CA ALA A 36 -21.98 -9.34 -14.83
C ALA A 36 -20.92 -9.41 -13.71
N SER A 37 -20.03 -8.41 -13.68
CA SER A 37 -18.92 -8.37 -12.73
C SER A 37 -19.44 -8.39 -11.30
N LEU A 38 -18.92 -9.30 -10.48
CA LEU A 38 -19.19 -9.33 -9.04
C LEU A 38 -18.69 -8.04 -8.34
N ARG A 39 -17.80 -7.27 -8.98
CA ARG A 39 -17.23 -6.02 -8.46
C ARG A 39 -17.10 -4.97 -9.55
N GLY A 40 -18.08 -4.07 -9.60
CA GLY A 40 -18.11 -2.84 -10.38
C GLY A 40 -17.71 -2.88 -11.86
N PRO A 41 -17.84 -1.74 -12.57
CA PRO A 41 -17.42 -1.63 -13.95
C PRO A 41 -15.89 -1.53 -14.08
N PRO A 42 -15.32 -1.76 -15.29
CA PRO A 42 -13.94 -1.41 -15.59
C PRO A 42 -13.59 0.01 -15.12
N GLY A 43 -12.46 0.14 -14.43
CA GLY A 43 -12.01 1.42 -13.88
C GLY A 43 -12.63 1.80 -12.54
N LEU A 44 -13.39 0.91 -11.88
CA LEU A 44 -13.86 1.12 -10.50
C LEU A 44 -12.72 1.48 -9.54
N VAL A 45 -11.64 0.70 -9.52
CA VAL A 45 -10.45 1.00 -8.72
C VAL A 45 -9.36 1.54 -9.63
N ARG A 46 -8.69 2.60 -9.20
CA ARG A 46 -7.75 3.36 -10.03
C ARG A 46 -6.44 3.60 -9.29
N VAL A 47 -5.35 3.67 -10.05
CA VAL A 47 -4.10 4.25 -9.59
C VAL A 47 -3.98 5.65 -10.20
N PHE A 48 -3.89 6.66 -9.35
CA PHE A 48 -3.61 8.03 -9.75
C PHE A 48 -2.10 8.26 -9.64
N VAL A 49 -1.51 8.86 -10.66
CA VAL A 49 -0.05 9.02 -10.79
C VAL A 49 0.28 10.49 -11.02
N LYS A 50 1.15 11.06 -10.19
CA LYS A 50 1.61 12.46 -10.34
C LYS A 50 2.78 12.50 -11.33
N THR A 51 2.50 12.83 -12.59
CA THR A 51 3.50 12.89 -13.69
C THR A 51 3.89 14.31 -14.11
N GLY A 52 3.28 15.34 -13.53
CA GLY A 52 3.42 16.73 -13.97
C GLY A 52 2.40 17.09 -15.06
N ALA A 53 2.66 18.17 -15.80
CA ALA A 53 1.68 18.74 -16.74
C ALA A 53 1.54 17.97 -18.07
N ALA A 54 2.57 17.23 -18.48
CA ALA A 54 2.57 16.50 -19.74
C ALA A 54 2.30 15.01 -19.51
N LEU A 55 1.39 14.45 -20.31
CA LEU A 55 1.15 13.02 -20.36
C LEU A 55 2.21 12.36 -21.25
N ASP A 56 3.12 11.61 -20.63
CA ASP A 56 4.16 10.84 -21.30
C ASP A 56 4.29 9.47 -20.62
N HIS A 57 4.36 8.41 -21.43
CA HIS A 57 4.34 7.03 -20.92
C HIS A 57 5.60 6.70 -20.09
N ALA A 58 6.78 7.15 -20.51
CA ALA A 58 8.01 6.89 -19.78
C ALA A 58 8.01 7.60 -18.41
N ARG A 59 7.54 8.86 -18.37
CA ARG A 59 7.34 9.61 -17.13
C ARG A 59 6.30 8.96 -16.23
N TRP A 60 5.22 8.44 -16.79
CA TRP A 60 4.20 7.72 -16.04
C TRP A 60 4.76 6.46 -15.37
N LEU A 61 5.51 5.64 -16.11
CA LEU A 61 6.18 4.45 -15.55
C LEU A 61 7.20 4.83 -14.46
N ALA A 62 7.99 5.89 -14.68
CA ALA A 62 8.95 6.37 -13.69
C ALA A 62 8.26 6.84 -12.41
N ALA A 63 7.16 7.59 -12.54
CA ALA A 63 6.38 8.09 -11.40
C ALA A 63 5.72 6.96 -10.61
N ILE A 64 5.22 5.91 -11.28
CA ILE A 64 4.73 4.70 -10.59
C ILE A 64 5.84 4.04 -9.79
N LYS A 65 7.00 3.78 -10.42
CA LYS A 65 8.15 3.15 -9.75
C LYS A 65 8.65 3.98 -8.56
N ALA A 66 8.59 5.30 -8.68
CA ALA A 66 8.95 6.23 -7.62
C ALA A 66 7.89 6.38 -6.50
N GLY A 67 6.75 5.68 -6.59
CA GLY A 67 5.69 5.79 -5.58
C GLY A 67 4.96 7.13 -5.58
N ARG A 68 4.95 7.85 -6.70
CA ARG A 68 4.17 9.10 -6.85
C ARG A 68 2.70 8.79 -7.14
N THR A 69 2.13 7.89 -6.35
CA THR A 69 0.81 7.31 -6.61
C THR A 69 -0.08 7.27 -5.38
N PHE A 70 -1.39 7.32 -5.61
CA PHE A 70 -2.38 6.84 -4.65
C PHE A 70 -3.40 5.98 -5.38
N VAL A 71 -4.05 5.09 -4.63
CA VAL A 71 -5.08 4.19 -5.16
C VAL A 71 -6.44 4.57 -4.59
N SER A 72 -7.50 4.42 -5.38
CA SER A 72 -8.84 4.82 -4.95
C SER A 72 -9.95 4.19 -5.78
N ASN A 73 -11.11 3.95 -5.16
CA ASN A 73 -12.39 3.74 -5.85
C ASN A 73 -13.41 4.89 -5.66
N ALA A 74 -13.08 5.90 -4.85
CA ALA A 74 -13.86 7.12 -4.67
C ALA A 74 -13.05 8.23 -3.98
N PRO A 75 -12.46 8.02 -2.79
CA PRO A 75 -11.77 9.08 -2.07
C PRO A 75 -10.47 9.50 -2.76
N LEU A 76 -10.26 10.79 -2.96
CA LEU A 76 -9.02 11.38 -3.44
C LEU A 76 -8.21 11.89 -2.25
N LEU A 77 -6.91 11.59 -2.24
CA LEU A 77 -6.03 11.86 -1.12
C LEU A 77 -4.90 12.82 -1.49
N GLU A 78 -4.59 13.73 -0.57
CA GLU A 78 -3.38 14.56 -0.56
C GLU A 78 -2.61 14.23 0.72
N PHE A 79 -1.33 13.91 0.61
CA PHE A 79 -0.51 13.59 1.78
C PHE A 79 0.92 14.08 1.59
N THR A 80 1.40 14.83 2.59
CA THR A 80 2.81 15.17 2.73
C THR A 80 3.25 14.97 4.17
N LEU A 81 4.53 14.69 4.37
CA LEU A 81 5.13 14.52 5.70
C LEU A 81 6.46 15.26 5.72
N GLY A 82 6.68 16.14 6.71
CA GLY A 82 7.90 16.95 6.79
C GLY A 82 8.20 17.75 5.52
N GLY A 83 7.15 18.20 4.81
CA GLY A 83 7.26 18.91 3.54
C GLY A 83 7.65 18.05 2.32
N ARG A 84 7.68 16.72 2.45
CA ARG A 84 7.94 15.78 1.35
C ARG A 84 6.66 15.12 0.84
N ASP A 85 6.66 14.77 -0.45
CA ASP A 85 5.54 14.16 -1.15
C ASP A 85 5.57 12.63 -1.01
N ILE A 86 4.42 11.99 -1.24
CA ILE A 86 4.31 10.52 -1.41
C ILE A 86 5.38 9.97 -2.36
N GLY A 87 6.03 8.86 -1.98
CA GLY A 87 7.16 8.28 -2.70
C GLY A 87 8.54 8.81 -2.30
N ASP A 88 8.63 9.92 -1.57
CA ASP A 88 9.92 10.46 -1.10
C ASP A 88 10.52 9.69 0.09
N GLU A 89 11.79 10.00 0.35
CA GLU A 89 12.52 9.64 1.55
C GLU A 89 12.89 10.88 2.37
N ILE A 90 12.63 10.81 3.67
CA ILE A 90 13.06 11.79 4.67
C ILE A 90 14.21 11.18 5.47
N ARG A 91 15.35 11.88 5.55
CA ARG A 91 16.49 11.46 6.38
C ARG A 91 16.60 12.37 7.59
N LEU A 92 16.66 11.76 8.77
CA LEU A 92 16.71 12.42 10.06
C LEU A 92 17.93 11.93 10.85
N PRO A 93 18.58 12.78 11.66
CA PRO A 93 19.64 12.32 12.55
C PRO A 93 19.07 11.38 13.63
N PRO A 94 19.90 10.59 14.34
CA PRO A 94 19.45 9.78 15.45
C PRO A 94 18.70 10.59 16.51
N GLY A 95 17.62 10.04 17.06
CA GLY A 95 16.82 10.65 18.12
C GLY A 95 15.33 10.78 17.76
N PRO A 96 14.50 11.27 18.71
CA PRO A 96 13.09 11.49 18.49
C PRO A 96 12.83 12.76 17.67
N HIS A 97 11.93 12.68 16.71
CA HIS A 97 11.51 13.78 15.85
C HIS A 97 10.00 13.95 15.84
N ARG A 98 9.54 15.12 15.41
CA ARG A 98 8.13 15.38 15.08
C ARG A 98 8.05 15.95 13.67
N LEU A 99 7.31 15.29 12.80
CA LEU A 99 7.10 15.75 11.43
C LEU A 99 5.66 16.22 11.26
N ALA A 100 5.49 17.38 10.63
CA ALA A 100 4.17 17.86 10.23
C ALA A 100 3.65 17.01 9.07
N ALA A 101 2.49 16.39 9.26
CA ALA A 101 1.75 15.66 8.26
C ALA A 101 0.57 16.51 7.80
N ARG A 102 0.58 16.94 6.54
CA ARG A 102 -0.54 17.63 5.91
C ARG A 102 -1.36 16.61 5.13
N VAL A 103 -2.65 16.57 5.42
CA VAL A 103 -3.61 15.63 4.82
C VAL A 103 -4.70 16.39 4.09
N GLY A 104 -5.21 15.78 3.02
CA GLY A 104 -6.39 16.23 2.31
C GLY A 104 -7.23 15.05 1.85
N LEU A 105 -8.54 15.21 1.92
CA LEU A 105 -9.55 14.27 1.46
C LEU A 105 -10.59 15.04 0.64
N ALA A 106 -10.94 14.48 -0.52
CA ALA A 106 -12.15 14.83 -1.26
C ALA A 106 -12.78 13.56 -1.81
N SER A 107 -14.08 13.37 -1.62
CA SER A 107 -14.81 12.17 -2.02
C SER A 107 -16.16 12.56 -2.60
N ASN A 108 -16.70 11.74 -3.50
CA ASN A 108 -18.07 11.89 -4.01
C ASN A 108 -19.11 11.20 -3.11
N VAL A 109 -18.67 10.44 -2.11
CA VAL A 109 -19.50 9.78 -1.10
C VAL A 109 -18.89 9.96 0.31
N PRO A 110 -19.68 9.87 1.39
CA PRO A 110 -19.16 9.96 2.75
C PRO A 110 -18.11 8.87 3.05
N VAL A 111 -17.11 9.22 3.85
CA VAL A 111 -16.09 8.29 4.36
C VAL A 111 -16.19 8.20 5.89
N ASP A 112 -15.97 7.04 6.47
CA ASP A 112 -16.03 6.87 7.94
C ASP A 112 -14.68 7.14 8.61
N HIS A 113 -13.57 6.79 7.95
CA HIS A 113 -12.22 6.83 8.53
C HIS A 113 -11.23 7.57 7.63
N LEU A 114 -10.41 8.44 8.23
CA LEU A 114 -9.23 9.04 7.61
C LEU A 114 -8.04 8.92 8.58
N GLU A 115 -7.04 8.15 8.20
CA GLU A 115 -5.99 7.71 9.13
C GLU A 115 -4.60 7.80 8.50
N ILE A 116 -3.63 8.23 9.30
CA ILE A 116 -2.21 8.10 8.97
C ILE A 116 -1.72 6.80 9.60
N ILE A 117 -1.20 5.91 8.77
CA ILE A 117 -0.60 4.64 9.20
C ILE A 117 0.91 4.79 9.17
N GLY A 118 1.59 4.41 10.26
CA GLY A 118 3.04 4.34 10.36
C GLY A 118 3.47 2.94 10.78
N ASN A 119 4.30 2.27 9.97
CA ASN A 119 4.78 0.90 10.24
C ASN A 119 3.66 -0.10 10.57
N GLY A 120 2.51 0.03 9.90
CA GLY A 120 1.35 -0.85 10.07
C GLY A 120 0.40 -0.51 11.23
N ALA A 121 0.67 0.54 12.01
CA ALA A 121 -0.22 1.01 13.08
C ALA A 121 -0.81 2.39 12.77
N VAL A 122 -2.03 2.65 13.23
CA VAL A 122 -2.63 4.00 13.17
C VAL A 122 -1.84 4.92 14.10
N VAL A 123 -1.20 5.94 13.54
CA VAL A 123 -0.42 6.94 14.30
C VAL A 123 -1.15 8.27 14.46
N ALA A 124 -2.17 8.52 13.63
CA ALA A 124 -3.11 9.61 13.80
C ALA A 124 -4.43 9.29 13.09
N THR A 125 -5.54 9.71 13.70
CA THR A 125 -6.88 9.70 13.10
C THR A 125 -7.29 11.14 12.88
N ILE A 126 -7.69 11.46 11.66
CA ILE A 126 -8.09 12.80 11.25
C ILE A 126 -9.61 12.90 11.40
N PRO A 127 -10.13 13.86 12.18
CA PRO A 127 -11.56 13.98 12.37
C PRO A 127 -12.25 14.35 11.06
N LEU A 128 -13.34 13.65 10.76
CA LEU A 128 -14.24 13.98 9.66
C LEU A 128 -15.47 14.67 10.23
N SER A 129 -15.89 15.76 9.61
CA SER A 129 -17.02 16.59 10.04
C SER A 129 -18.02 16.79 8.91
N GLY A 130 -19.24 17.21 9.26
CA GLY A 130 -20.27 17.52 8.27
C GLY A 130 -20.68 16.29 7.47
N ASP A 131 -20.66 16.42 6.14
CA ASP A 131 -21.02 15.34 5.20
C ASP A 131 -19.95 14.24 5.07
N ARG A 132 -18.77 14.43 5.68
CA ARG A 132 -17.62 13.51 5.64
C ARG A 132 -17.10 13.23 4.23
N THR A 133 -17.31 14.17 3.30
CA THR A 133 -16.80 14.08 1.92
C THR A 133 -15.51 14.87 1.73
N ARG A 134 -15.17 15.78 2.65
CA ARG A 134 -13.97 16.62 2.58
C ARG A 134 -13.30 16.73 3.93
N ALA A 135 -11.98 16.76 3.92
CA ALA A 135 -11.17 17.08 5.09
C ALA A 135 -9.86 17.72 4.65
N ARG A 136 -9.32 18.61 5.48
CA ARG A 136 -7.94 19.11 5.37
C ARG A 136 -7.44 19.40 6.77
N ASP A 137 -6.29 18.86 7.10
CA ASP A 137 -5.71 19.03 8.44
C ASP A 137 -4.18 19.00 8.37
N THR A 138 -3.54 19.44 9.45
CA THR A 138 -2.10 19.29 9.68
C THR A 138 -1.86 18.82 11.11
N VAL A 139 -1.31 17.61 11.23
CA VAL A 139 -1.03 16.97 12.53
C VAL A 139 0.46 16.70 12.69
N LEU A 140 0.96 16.69 13.93
CA LEU A 140 2.36 16.35 14.22
C LEU A 140 2.49 14.85 14.50
N ILE A 141 3.26 14.15 13.69
CA ILE A 141 3.52 12.72 13.83
C ILE A 141 4.84 12.51 14.58
N PRO A 142 4.85 11.80 15.72
CA PRO A 142 6.09 11.41 16.37
C PRO A 142 6.81 10.35 15.54
N VAL A 143 8.10 10.58 15.32
CA VAL A 143 9.00 9.68 14.58
C VAL A 143 10.16 9.33 15.48
N ALA A 144 10.16 8.11 16.00
CA ALA A 144 11.22 7.61 16.89
C ALA A 144 12.16 6.60 16.21
N ARG A 145 11.75 6.04 15.06
CA ARG A 145 12.50 5.02 14.32
C ARG A 145 12.25 5.15 12.83
N SER A 146 13.15 4.58 12.03
CA SER A 146 12.93 4.43 10.59
C SER A 146 11.63 3.69 10.29
N GLY A 147 11.01 4.03 9.17
CA GLY A 147 9.73 3.46 8.79
C GLY A 147 9.16 4.02 7.51
N TRP A 148 7.87 3.79 7.35
CA TRP A 148 7.09 4.26 6.23
C TRP A 148 5.73 4.75 6.74
N TYR A 149 5.16 5.73 6.04
CA TYR A 149 3.90 6.36 6.39
C TYR A 149 2.99 6.47 5.18
N VAL A 150 1.70 6.14 5.33
CA VAL A 150 0.67 6.32 4.30
C VAL A 150 -0.54 7.03 4.89
N LEU A 151 -1.30 7.72 4.04
CA LEU A 151 -2.65 8.17 4.36
C LEU A 151 -3.65 7.16 3.79
N ARG A 152 -4.60 6.71 4.61
CA ARG A 152 -5.67 5.78 4.24
C ARG A 152 -7.03 6.40 4.55
N ALA A 153 -7.98 6.22 3.65
CA ALA A 153 -9.38 6.57 3.86
C ALA A 153 -10.27 5.37 3.52
N TYR A 154 -11.26 5.07 4.36
CA TYR A 154 -12.20 3.98 4.08
C TYR A 154 -13.53 4.14 4.81
N SER A 155 -14.57 3.47 4.32
CA SER A 155 -15.86 3.33 5.02
C SER A 155 -16.06 1.92 5.56
N ASP A 156 -16.85 1.77 6.61
CA ASP A 156 -17.16 0.48 7.22
C ASP A 156 -18.14 -0.35 6.39
N ARG A 157 -18.85 0.28 5.46
CA ARG A 157 -19.87 -0.34 4.61
C ARG A 157 -19.79 0.16 3.17
N ALA A 158 -20.46 -0.59 2.28
CA ALA A 158 -20.71 -0.16 0.92
C ALA A 158 -21.52 1.14 0.89
N GLU A 159 -21.23 2.00 -0.08
CA GLU A 159 -21.87 3.30 -0.23
C GLU A 159 -22.11 3.56 -1.72
N LEU A 160 -23.36 3.82 -2.10
CA LEU A 160 -23.69 4.09 -3.50
C LEU A 160 -23.24 5.52 -3.89
N PRO A 161 -22.75 5.73 -5.12
CA PRO A 161 -22.72 4.81 -6.26
C PRO A 161 -21.41 4.01 -6.39
N VAL A 162 -20.62 3.84 -5.33
CA VAL A 162 -19.38 3.04 -5.36
C VAL A 162 -19.73 1.56 -5.34
N LEU A 163 -19.69 0.92 -6.51
CA LEU A 163 -20.08 -0.49 -6.72
C LEU A 163 -19.00 -1.49 -6.25
N ASP A 164 -18.52 -1.34 -5.02
CA ASP A 164 -17.47 -2.15 -4.38
C ASP A 164 -17.85 -2.52 -2.93
N LEU A 165 -16.98 -3.24 -2.21
CA LEU A 165 -17.20 -3.58 -0.80
C LEU A 165 -17.45 -2.35 0.09
N TYR A 166 -16.66 -1.30 -0.14
CA TYR A 166 -16.70 -0.01 0.55
C TYR A 166 -15.82 1.01 -0.18
N PRO A 167 -16.09 2.32 -0.06
CA PRO A 167 -15.15 3.38 -0.42
C PRO A 167 -13.80 3.16 0.26
N PHE A 168 -12.72 3.23 -0.50
CA PHE A 168 -11.35 3.01 -0.04
C PHE A 168 -10.35 3.80 -0.88
N ALA A 169 -9.35 4.37 -0.20
CA ALA A 169 -8.16 4.92 -0.81
C ALA A 169 -6.94 4.75 0.09
N SER A 170 -5.75 4.67 -0.52
CA SER A 170 -4.48 4.70 0.20
C SER A 170 -3.39 5.32 -0.65
N THR A 171 -2.52 6.12 -0.06
CA THR A 171 -1.35 6.68 -0.76
C THR A 171 -0.22 5.67 -0.84
N SER A 172 0.70 5.86 -1.78
CA SER A 172 2.04 5.28 -1.67
C SER A 172 2.76 5.80 -0.42
N PRO A 173 3.78 5.07 0.08
CA PRO A 173 4.44 5.44 1.32
C PRO A 173 5.37 6.64 1.14
N ILE A 174 5.45 7.47 2.18
CA ILE A 174 6.60 8.32 2.45
C ILE A 174 7.52 7.55 3.39
N TYR A 175 8.78 7.39 3.00
CA TYR A 175 9.76 6.67 3.80
C TYR A 175 10.51 7.64 4.70
N VAL A 176 10.81 7.20 5.93
CA VAL A 176 11.59 7.99 6.89
C VAL A 176 12.73 7.12 7.40
N GLN A 177 13.94 7.65 7.33
CA GLN A 177 15.15 7.01 7.84
C GLN A 177 15.70 7.85 9.00
N VAL A 178 15.84 7.24 10.17
CA VAL A 178 16.40 7.85 11.39
C VAL A 178 17.79 7.25 11.64
N GLY A 179 18.84 8.05 11.45
CA GLY A 179 20.23 7.56 11.44
C GLY A 179 20.45 6.45 10.41
N ASP A 180 21.18 5.40 10.78
CA ASP A 180 21.44 4.24 9.91
C ASP A 180 20.48 3.07 10.18
N GLN A 181 19.37 3.33 10.87
CA GLN A 181 18.39 2.29 11.20
C GLN A 181 17.67 1.82 9.92
N LEU A 182 17.77 0.52 9.65
CA LEU A 182 17.00 -0.11 8.58
C LEU A 182 15.57 -0.40 9.04
N VAL A 183 14.62 -0.30 8.10
CA VAL A 183 13.26 -0.82 8.33
C VAL A 183 13.31 -2.33 8.21
N ARG A 184 13.18 -3.03 9.35
CA ARG A 184 13.13 -4.48 9.43
C ARG A 184 12.16 -4.93 10.51
N SER A 185 11.44 -6.01 10.25
CA SER A 185 10.56 -6.70 11.18
C SER A 185 10.82 -8.19 11.08
N ALA A 186 11.53 -8.75 12.07
CA ALA A 186 11.83 -10.18 12.08
C ALA A 186 10.56 -11.04 12.09
N THR A 187 9.53 -10.59 12.81
CA THR A 187 8.22 -11.24 12.87
C THR A 187 7.53 -11.30 11.52
N ASP A 188 7.49 -10.19 10.78
CA ASP A 188 6.85 -10.13 9.46
C ASP A 188 7.67 -10.91 8.42
N ALA A 189 8.99 -10.83 8.48
CA ALA A 189 9.87 -11.58 7.59
C ALA A 189 9.71 -13.09 7.80
N ALA A 190 9.66 -13.55 9.06
CA ALA A 190 9.42 -14.94 9.40
C ALA A 190 8.02 -15.42 8.96
N LEU A 191 7.01 -14.54 9.00
CA LEU A 191 5.67 -14.85 8.48
C LEU A 191 5.71 -15.17 6.99
N PHE A 192 6.36 -14.34 6.17
CA PHE A 192 6.47 -14.59 4.74
C PHE A 192 7.33 -15.81 4.42
N ALA A 193 8.42 -16.04 5.15
CA ALA A 193 9.22 -17.26 5.00
C ALA A 193 8.38 -18.53 5.24
N ARG A 194 7.55 -18.55 6.30
CA ARG A 194 6.63 -19.67 6.56
C ARG A 194 5.54 -19.80 5.49
N TRP A 195 5.01 -18.68 5.01
CA TRP A 195 4.00 -18.70 3.94
C TRP A 195 4.60 -19.30 2.66
N ILE A 196 5.79 -18.86 2.25
CA ILE A 196 6.48 -19.39 1.07
C ILE A 196 6.77 -20.88 1.25
N ALA A 197 7.23 -21.33 2.42
CA ALA A 197 7.44 -22.76 2.68
C ALA A 197 6.16 -23.59 2.50
N ARG A 198 5.00 -23.05 2.91
CA ARG A 198 3.69 -23.69 2.67
C ARG A 198 3.33 -23.75 1.18
N LEU A 199 3.58 -22.68 0.43
CA LEU A 199 3.35 -22.65 -1.02
C LEU A 199 4.28 -23.63 -1.75
N GLU A 200 5.54 -23.69 -1.35
CA GLU A 200 6.53 -24.63 -1.87
C GLU A 200 6.09 -26.08 -1.64
N ALA A 201 5.63 -26.41 -0.43
CA ALA A 201 5.11 -27.75 -0.12
C ALA A 201 3.89 -28.12 -0.99
N ALA A 202 2.96 -27.17 -1.18
CA ALA A 202 1.80 -27.38 -2.04
C ALA A 202 2.20 -27.57 -3.52
N ALA A 203 3.14 -26.77 -4.02
CA ALA A 203 3.64 -26.89 -5.39
C ALA A 203 4.39 -28.22 -5.61
N ARG A 204 5.17 -28.69 -4.64
CA ARG A 204 5.85 -30.00 -4.72
C ARG A 204 4.87 -31.16 -4.83
N ALA A 205 3.73 -31.07 -4.14
CA ALA A 205 2.68 -32.09 -4.13
C ALA A 205 1.73 -32.01 -5.34
N ALA A 206 1.70 -30.88 -6.05
CA ALA A 206 0.85 -30.71 -7.22
C ALA A 206 1.30 -31.62 -8.38
N THR A 207 0.32 -32.23 -9.05
CA THR A 207 0.53 -33.09 -10.23
C THR A 207 0.20 -32.42 -11.56
N ALA A 208 -0.47 -31.26 -11.51
CA ALA A 208 -0.95 -30.53 -12.69
C ALA A 208 0.10 -29.51 -13.21
N TRP A 209 1.27 -30.00 -13.59
CA TRP A 209 2.32 -29.19 -14.23
C TRP A 209 2.31 -29.39 -15.75
N ASN A 210 2.56 -28.33 -16.52
CA ASN A 210 2.67 -28.49 -17.98
C ASN A 210 3.97 -29.21 -18.34
N THR A 211 5.07 -28.86 -17.64
CA THR A 211 6.39 -29.47 -17.84
C THR A 211 7.14 -29.61 -16.51
N GLY A 212 8.15 -30.50 -16.49
CA GLY A 212 9.07 -30.59 -15.35
C GLY A 212 9.91 -29.32 -15.16
N GLU A 213 10.28 -28.64 -16.25
CA GLU A 213 11.07 -27.40 -16.20
C GLU A 213 10.28 -26.26 -15.54
N GLU A 214 9.00 -26.09 -15.89
CA GLU A 214 8.11 -25.12 -15.23
C GLU A 214 8.05 -25.35 -13.72
N ARG A 215 7.90 -26.61 -13.30
CA ARG A 215 7.86 -26.99 -11.89
C ARG A 215 9.15 -26.59 -11.18
N GLU A 216 10.30 -26.96 -11.72
CA GLU A 216 11.59 -26.64 -11.10
C GLU A 216 11.84 -25.13 -11.05
N GLU A 217 11.45 -24.38 -12.08
CA GLU A 217 11.56 -22.92 -12.09
C GLU A 217 10.69 -22.27 -11.00
N VAL A 218 9.45 -22.72 -10.80
CA VAL A 218 8.59 -22.22 -9.71
C VAL A 218 9.18 -22.54 -8.33
N LEU A 219 9.66 -23.77 -8.14
CA LEU A 219 10.28 -24.17 -6.87
C LEU A 219 11.57 -23.39 -6.58
N ARG A 220 12.38 -23.12 -7.61
CA ARG A 220 13.57 -22.25 -7.51
C ARG A 220 13.18 -20.85 -7.04
N ARG A 221 12.16 -20.23 -7.64
CA ARG A 221 11.67 -18.90 -7.24
C ARG A 221 11.17 -18.87 -5.79
N PHE A 222 10.50 -19.92 -5.31
CA PHE A 222 10.12 -20.01 -3.90
C PHE A 222 11.35 -20.06 -2.99
N GLY A 223 12.36 -20.85 -3.34
CA GLY A 223 13.62 -20.91 -2.59
C GLY A 223 14.31 -19.54 -2.50
N GLU A 224 14.41 -18.84 -3.63
CA GLU A 224 15.00 -17.49 -3.71
C GLU A 224 14.23 -16.48 -2.85
N ALA A 225 12.91 -16.43 -3.02
CA ALA A 225 12.05 -15.53 -2.24
C ALA A 225 12.17 -15.82 -0.74
N ARG A 226 12.14 -17.09 -0.33
CA ARG A 226 12.28 -17.50 1.08
C ARG A 226 13.62 -17.07 1.66
N SER A 227 14.71 -17.24 0.93
CA SER A 227 16.06 -16.82 1.37
C SER A 227 16.15 -15.31 1.65
N ILE A 228 15.49 -14.48 0.84
CA ILE A 228 15.44 -13.03 1.03
C ILE A 228 14.74 -12.68 2.35
N PHE A 229 13.62 -13.34 2.65
CA PHE A 229 12.90 -13.10 3.90
C PHE A 229 13.65 -13.65 5.11
N GLU A 230 14.27 -14.83 5.03
CA GLU A 230 15.10 -15.38 6.11
C GLU A 230 16.30 -14.49 6.44
N ALA A 231 16.93 -13.88 5.43
CA ALA A 231 18.01 -12.91 5.63
C ALA A 231 17.54 -11.61 6.30
N ARG A 232 16.31 -11.18 6.01
CA ARG A 232 15.68 -9.98 6.62
C ARG A 232 15.09 -10.26 8.01
N ALA A 233 14.97 -11.53 8.40
CA ALA A 233 14.54 -11.93 9.73
C ALA A 233 15.67 -11.91 10.78
N ARG A 234 16.93 -11.80 10.33
CA ARG A 234 18.13 -11.66 11.14
C ARG A 234 18.52 -10.19 11.29
#